data_AF-A0A7K9YG80-F1
#
_entry.id   AF-A0A7K9YG80-F1
#
_cell.length_a   1.000
_cell.length_b   1.000
_cell.length_c   1.000
_cell.angle_alpha   90.00
_cell.angle_beta   90.00
_cell.angle_gamma   90.00
#
_symmetry.space_group_name_H-M   'P 1'
#
loop_
_entity.id
_entity.type
_entity.pdbx_description
1 polymer ?
#
loop_
_entity_poly.entity_id
_entity_poly.type
_entity_poly.pdbx_seq_one_letter_code
_entity_poly.pdbx_strand_id
1 'polypeptide(L)'
;QDIVETCELLRTSLTFARCHHLVDPEPYIHLCEEDICSCTYGINCHCLVFLDYARNCAHEGVILDGWPEESSCKPRCPVGMEYKACISPCAKTCQSLNINEACHGQCVDGCSCP
;
A
#
# COMPACT_ATOMS: atom_id res chain seq x y z
N GLN A 1 -8.44 -19.57 6.38
CA GLN A 1 -8.62 -18.15 6.71
C GLN A 1 -9.88 -17.71 6.01
N ASP A 2 -10.83 -17.14 6.74
CA ASP A 2 -12.13 -16.78 6.16
C ASP A 2 -11.99 -15.56 5.23
N ILE A 3 -12.61 -15.64 4.06
CA ILE A 3 -12.45 -14.68 2.95
C ILE A 3 -13.02 -13.32 3.35
N VAL A 4 -14.17 -13.35 4.03
CA VAL A 4 -14.91 -12.17 4.49
C VAL A 4 -14.15 -11.44 5.61
N GLU A 5 -13.56 -12.18 6.54
CA GLU A 5 -12.78 -11.58 7.64
C GLU A 5 -11.55 -10.80 7.15
N THR A 6 -10.99 -11.19 6.00
CA THR A 6 -9.82 -10.52 5.44
C THR A 6 -10.19 -9.16 4.86
N CYS A 7 -11.22 -9.07 4.02
CA CYS A 7 -11.63 -7.81 3.41
C CYS A 7 -12.15 -6.80 4.43
N GLU A 8 -12.81 -7.28 5.48
CA GLU A 8 -13.29 -6.47 6.62
C GLU A 8 -12.17 -5.74 7.39
N LEU A 9 -10.90 -6.10 7.20
CA LEU A 9 -9.78 -5.34 7.75
C LEU A 9 -9.75 -3.89 7.25
N LEU A 10 -10.18 -3.64 6.01
CA LEU A 10 -10.28 -2.27 5.47
C LEU A 10 -11.22 -1.39 6.31
N ARG A 11 -12.24 -1.98 6.94
CA ARG A 11 -13.20 -1.29 7.81
C ARG A 11 -12.79 -1.32 9.28
N THR A 12 -12.14 -2.39 9.75
CA THR A 12 -11.96 -2.65 11.19
C THR A 12 -10.56 -2.31 11.70
N SER A 13 -9.53 -2.32 10.84
CA SER A 13 -8.16 -2.01 11.26
C SER A 13 -8.01 -0.52 11.61
N LEU A 14 -7.31 -0.26 12.72
CA LEU A 14 -6.94 1.10 13.12
C LEU A 14 -6.03 1.79 12.09
N THR A 15 -5.24 1.02 11.35
CA THR A 15 -4.38 1.54 10.28
C THR A 15 -5.23 2.15 9.18
N PHE A 16 -6.18 1.39 8.62
CA PHE A 16 -7.07 1.86 7.55
C PHE A 16 -8.06 2.93 8.02
N ALA A 17 -8.51 2.86 9.29
CA ALA A 17 -9.41 3.86 9.87
C ALA A 17 -8.90 5.30 9.84
N ARG A 18 -7.57 5.50 9.77
CA ARG A 18 -6.97 6.83 9.60
C ARG A 18 -7.43 7.54 8.34
N CYS A 19 -7.87 6.82 7.32
CA CYS A 19 -8.21 7.35 6.01
C CYS A 19 -9.71 7.37 5.69
N HIS A 20 -10.55 6.71 6.49
CA HIS A 20 -12.00 6.58 6.22
C HIS A 20 -12.73 7.90 6.00
N HIS A 21 -12.24 8.99 6.60
CA HIS A 21 -12.81 10.33 6.44
C HIS A 21 -12.51 10.99 5.09
N LEU A 22 -11.60 10.42 4.30
CA LEU A 22 -11.19 10.89 2.97
C LEU A 22 -11.53 9.88 1.88
N VAL A 23 -11.36 8.59 2.16
CA VAL A 23 -11.59 7.49 1.21
C VAL A 23 -12.53 6.46 1.84
N ASP A 24 -13.71 6.29 1.22
CA ASP A 24 -14.71 5.29 1.62
C ASP A 24 -14.15 3.87 1.41
N PRO A 25 -14.08 3.02 2.47
CA PRO A 25 -13.59 1.66 2.34
C PRO A 25 -14.57 0.71 1.65
N GLU A 26 -15.88 1.01 1.59
CA GLU A 26 -16.90 0.04 1.15
C GLU A 26 -16.68 -0.48 -0.29
N PRO A 27 -16.35 0.37 -1.29
CA PRO A 27 -16.07 -0.11 -2.64
C PRO A 27 -14.86 -1.06 -2.70
N TYR A 28 -13.86 -0.83 -1.85
CA TYR A 28 -12.66 -1.67 -1.79
C TYR A 28 -12.93 -3.00 -1.10
N ILE A 29 -13.84 -3.03 -0.13
CA ILE A 29 -14.28 -4.28 0.50
C ILE A 29 -14.96 -5.17 -0.55
N HIS A 30 -15.89 -4.62 -1.33
CA HIS A 30 -16.53 -5.36 -2.42
C HIS A 30 -15.54 -5.85 -3.48
N LEU A 31 -14.61 -5.00 -3.91
CA LEU A 31 -13.56 -5.40 -4.85
C LEU A 31 -12.67 -6.51 -4.28
N CYS A 32 -12.34 -6.45 -3.00
CA CYS A 32 -11.56 -7.48 -2.32
C CYS A 32 -12.29 -8.83 -2.31
N GLU A 33 -13.59 -8.84 -2.03
CA GLU A 33 -14.41 -10.06 -2.07
C GLU A 33 -14.46 -10.67 -3.48
N GLU A 34 -14.62 -9.84 -4.51
CA GLU A 34 -14.61 -10.25 -5.91
C GLU A 34 -13.25 -10.83 -6.35
N ASP A 35 -12.15 -10.16 -5.97
CA ASP A 35 -10.77 -10.57 -6.31
C ASP A 35 -10.40 -11.89 -5.64
N ILE A 36 -10.77 -12.10 -4.37
CA ILE A 36 -10.51 -13.37 -3.70
C ILE A 36 -11.31 -14.51 -4.36
N CYS A 37 -12.58 -14.27 -4.72
CA CYS A 37 -13.42 -15.28 -5.37
C CYS A 37 -12.88 -15.69 -6.76
N SER A 38 -12.29 -14.75 -7.48
CA SER A 38 -11.76 -14.97 -8.83
C SER A 38 -10.35 -15.55 -8.85
N CYS A 39 -9.71 -15.66 -7.68
CA CYS A 39 -8.30 -16.03 -7.63
C CYS A 39 -8.08 -17.53 -7.80
N THR A 40 -7.38 -17.90 -8.88
CA THR A 40 -7.09 -19.31 -9.24
C THR A 40 -5.79 -19.83 -8.63
N TYR A 41 -4.85 -18.96 -8.26
CA TYR A 41 -3.55 -19.34 -7.71
C TYR A 41 -2.96 -18.21 -6.82
N GLY A 42 -3.15 -18.27 -5.50
CA GLY A 42 -2.34 -17.49 -4.57
C GLY A 42 -3.00 -17.14 -3.23
N ILE A 43 -2.16 -16.91 -2.21
CA ILE A 43 -2.55 -16.61 -0.82
C ILE A 43 -2.77 -15.09 -0.59
N ASN A 44 -2.62 -14.24 -1.61
CA ASN A 44 -2.47 -12.77 -1.44
C ASN A 44 -3.19 -11.94 -2.52
N CYS A 45 -4.31 -12.42 -3.06
CA CYS A 45 -4.97 -11.74 -4.18
C CYS A 45 -5.65 -10.44 -3.73
N HIS A 46 -6.16 -10.43 -2.50
CA HIS A 46 -6.66 -9.23 -1.81
C HIS A 46 -5.60 -8.12 -1.71
N CYS A 47 -4.31 -8.46 -1.68
CA CYS A 47 -3.25 -7.49 -1.45
C CYS A 47 -3.16 -6.39 -2.51
N LEU A 48 -3.65 -6.62 -3.73
CA LEU A 48 -3.72 -5.56 -4.75
C LEU A 48 -4.75 -4.50 -4.36
N VAL A 49 -5.91 -4.91 -3.86
CA VAL A 49 -6.97 -4.00 -3.40
C VAL A 49 -6.53 -3.21 -2.17
N PHE A 50 -5.85 -3.87 -1.22
CA PHE A 50 -5.29 -3.21 -0.03
C PHE A 50 -4.21 -2.19 -0.38
N LEU A 51 -3.34 -2.53 -1.34
CA LEU A 51 -2.33 -1.62 -1.87
C LEU A 51 -2.99 -0.42 -2.55
N ASP A 52 -4.05 -0.63 -3.33
CA ASP A 52 -4.76 0.44 -4.03
C ASP A 52 -5.48 1.38 -3.06
N TYR A 53 -6.12 0.84 -2.01
CA TYR A 53 -6.69 1.65 -0.93
C TYR A 53 -5.62 2.51 -0.25
N ALA A 54 -4.47 1.91 0.11
CA ALA A 54 -3.36 2.63 0.71
C ALA A 54 -2.79 3.73 -0.20
N ARG A 55 -2.76 3.52 -1.52
CA ARG A 55 -2.35 4.53 -2.50
C ARG A 55 -3.32 5.70 -2.58
N ASN A 56 -4.62 5.45 -2.62
CA ASN A 56 -5.62 6.51 -2.61
C ASN A 56 -5.57 7.32 -1.32
N CYS A 57 -5.34 6.67 -0.18
CA CYS A 57 -5.09 7.38 1.08
C CYS A 57 -3.84 8.27 1.03
N ALA A 58 -2.75 7.77 0.45
CA ALA A 58 -1.52 8.54 0.30
C ALA A 58 -1.69 9.76 -0.63
N HIS A 59 -2.51 9.63 -1.67
CA HIS A 59 -2.90 10.74 -2.56
C HIS A 59 -3.63 11.84 -1.79
N GLU A 60 -4.53 11.47 -0.88
CA GLU A 60 -5.23 12.39 0.03
C GLU A 60 -4.35 12.88 1.21
N GLY A 61 -3.07 12.49 1.25
CA GLY A 61 -2.09 12.95 2.23
C GLY A 61 -1.99 12.10 3.50
N VAL A 62 -2.67 10.95 3.56
CA VAL A 62 -2.64 10.03 4.70
C VAL A 62 -1.81 8.79 4.36
N ILE A 63 -0.60 8.72 4.91
CA ILE A 63 0.28 7.55 4.74
C ILE A 63 -0.12 6.44 5.73
N LEU A 64 -0.51 5.30 5.18
CA LEU A 64 -0.90 4.12 5.95
C LEU A 64 0.31 3.24 6.30
N ASP A 65 1.24 3.75 7.09
CA ASP A 65 2.39 2.94 7.57
C ASP A 65 1.90 1.68 8.31
N GLY A 66 2.50 0.52 7.99
CA GLY A 66 2.17 -0.76 8.62
C GLY A 66 1.01 -1.54 7.98
N TRP A 67 0.42 -1.03 6.89
CA TRP A 67 -0.68 -1.74 6.21
C TRP A 67 -0.31 -3.15 5.68
N PRO A 68 0.92 -3.43 5.18
CA PRO A 68 1.27 -4.76 4.71
C PRO A 68 1.22 -5.80 5.84
N GLU A 69 1.73 -5.45 7.02
CA GLU A 69 1.74 -6.32 8.19
C GLU A 69 0.31 -6.62 8.66
N GLU A 70 -0.54 -5.59 8.75
CA GLU A 70 -1.95 -5.72 9.16
C GLU A 70 -2.77 -6.59 8.19
N SER A 71 -2.52 -6.45 6.89
CA SER A 71 -3.23 -7.20 5.84
C SER A 71 -2.61 -8.56 5.50
N SER A 72 -1.54 -8.94 6.22
CA SER A 72 -0.69 -10.11 5.89
C SER A 72 -0.21 -10.11 4.44
N CYS A 73 -0.04 -8.92 3.87
CA CYS A 73 0.39 -8.71 2.51
C CYS A 73 1.89 -8.50 2.43
N LYS A 74 2.47 -8.96 1.32
CA LYS A 74 3.89 -8.77 1.04
C LYS A 74 4.08 -8.22 -0.37
N PRO A 75 4.10 -6.87 -0.52
CA PRO A 75 4.50 -6.25 -1.78
C PRO A 75 5.87 -6.80 -2.22
N ARG A 76 5.98 -7.16 -3.51
CA ARG A 76 7.21 -7.76 -4.03
C ARG A 76 8.21 -6.67 -4.39
N CYS A 77 9.42 -6.78 -3.86
CA CYS A 77 10.55 -5.92 -4.20
C CYS A 77 11.72 -6.74 -4.78
N PRO A 78 12.58 -6.11 -5.60
CA PRO A 78 13.85 -6.71 -6.01
C PRO A 78 14.72 -7.10 -4.81
N VAL A 79 15.63 -8.04 -5.02
CA VAL A 79 16.57 -8.49 -3.98
C VAL A 79 17.39 -7.30 -3.47
N GLY A 80 17.45 -7.15 -2.14
CA GLY A 80 18.18 -6.05 -1.48
C GLY A 80 17.39 -4.75 -1.33
N MET A 81 16.10 -4.76 -1.66
CA MET A 81 15.19 -3.62 -1.47
C MET A 81 14.00 -4.00 -0.60
N GLU A 82 13.43 -2.99 0.06
CA GLU A 82 12.29 -3.11 0.96
C GLU A 82 11.15 -2.23 0.48
N TYR A 83 9.92 -2.71 0.64
CA TYR A 83 8.75 -1.90 0.37
C TYR A 83 8.61 -0.80 1.43
N LYS A 84 8.34 0.43 1.00
CA LYS A 84 7.97 1.54 1.88
C LYS A 84 6.72 2.22 1.33
N ALA A 85 5.79 2.57 2.22
CA ALA A 85 4.54 3.25 1.86
C ALA A 85 4.74 4.69 1.39
N CYS A 86 5.91 5.27 1.68
CA CYS A 86 6.25 6.64 1.36
C CYS A 86 7.75 6.73 1.06
N ILE A 87 8.10 6.82 -0.21
CA ILE A 87 9.45 7.05 -0.71
C ILE A 87 9.48 8.41 -1.42
N SER A 88 10.58 9.13 -1.26
CA SER A 88 10.81 10.34 -2.05
C SER A 88 10.74 10.00 -3.55
N PRO A 89 9.96 10.74 -4.36
CA PRO A 89 9.92 10.52 -5.80
C PRO A 89 11.29 10.77 -6.46
N CYS A 90 12.20 11.47 -5.76
CA CYS A 90 13.57 11.62 -6.19
C CYS A 90 14.46 10.57 -5.53
N ALA A 91 14.57 9.42 -6.19
CA ALA A 91 15.55 8.42 -5.84
C ALA A 91 16.97 9.00 -5.99
N LYS A 92 17.74 8.99 -4.90
CA LYS A 92 19.17 9.30 -4.99
C LYS A 92 19.90 8.09 -5.53
N THR A 93 20.56 8.27 -6.67
CA THR A 93 21.49 7.30 -7.25
C THR A 93 22.92 7.76 -6.98
N CYS A 94 23.91 6.87 -7.12
CA CYS A 94 25.33 7.25 -6.99
C CYS A 94 25.72 8.43 -7.88
N GLN A 95 25.02 8.63 -9.00
CA GLN A 95 25.28 9.72 -9.95
C GLN A 95 24.63 11.04 -9.52
N SER A 96 23.54 10.99 -8.75
CA SER A 96 22.80 12.18 -8.31
C SER A 96 23.15 12.63 -6.89
N LEU A 97 24.14 12.02 -6.24
CA LEU A 97 24.59 12.39 -4.88
C LEU A 97 25.01 13.86 -4.75
N ASN A 98 25.56 14.43 -5.82
CA ASN A 98 26.02 15.82 -5.86
C ASN A 98 24.95 16.81 -6.39
N ILE A 99 23.77 16.32 -6.76
CA ILE A 99 22.68 17.15 -7.25
C ILE A 99 21.78 17.51 -6.06
N ASN A 100 21.99 18.71 -5.52
CA ASN A 100 21.09 19.31 -4.53
C ASN A 100 19.92 20.02 -5.24
N GLU A 101 19.19 19.29 -6.09
CA GLU A 101 17.89 19.79 -6.53
C GLU A 101 16.90 19.63 -5.38
N ALA A 102 16.19 20.72 -5.07
CA ALA A 102 15.07 20.68 -4.15
C ALA A 102 13.95 19.86 -4.81
N CYS A 103 13.94 18.56 -4.55
CA CYS A 103 12.87 17.69 -4.97
C CYS A 103 11.63 17.99 -4.14
N HIS A 104 10.67 18.68 -4.76
CA HIS A 104 9.33 18.82 -4.22
C HIS A 104 8.42 17.84 -4.95
N GLY A 105 7.91 16.85 -4.21
CA GLY A 105 6.91 15.92 -4.70
C GLY A 105 6.31 15.16 -3.54
N GLN A 106 5.03 14.83 -3.67
CA GLN A 106 4.35 13.96 -2.71
C GLN A 106 5.00 12.57 -2.79
N CYS A 107 5.24 11.95 -1.63
CA CYS A 107 5.87 10.64 -1.62
C CYS A 107 4.96 9.60 -2.26
N VAL A 108 5.59 8.58 -2.83
CA VAL A 108 4.93 7.46 -3.51
C VAL A 108 5.34 6.15 -2.84
N ASP A 109 4.46 5.16 -2.87
CA ASP A 109 4.83 3.82 -2.43
C ASP A 109 5.83 3.20 -3.42
N GLY A 110 6.64 2.27 -2.93
CA GLY A 110 7.52 1.50 -3.80
C GLY A 110 8.58 0.75 -3.04
N CYS A 111 9.63 0.36 -3.76
CA CYS A 111 10.79 -0.32 -3.20
C CYS A 111 11.95 0.67 -3.04
N SER A 112 12.52 0.75 -1.85
CA SER A 112 13.74 1.51 -1.59
C SER A 112 14.86 0.60 -1.09
N CYS A 113 16.09 1.08 -1.20
CA CYS A 113 17.17 0.51 -0.39
C CYS A 113 16.81 0.66 1.11
N PRO A 114 17.28 -0.26 1.98
CA PRO A 114 17.12 -0.17 3.42
C PRO A 114 17.52 1.22 3.97
#